data_AF-A0A7G2M4H6-F1
#
_entry.id   AF-A0A7G2M4H6-F1
#
_cell.length_a   1.000
_cell.length_b   1.000
_cell.length_c   1.000
_cell.angle_alpha   90.00
_cell.angle_beta   90.00
_cell.angle_gamma   90.00
#
_symmetry.space_group_name_H-M   'P 1'
#
loop_
_entity.id
_entity.type
_entity.pdbx_description
1 polymer ?
#
loop_
_entity_poly.entity_id
_entity_poly.type
_entity_poly.pdbx_seq_one_letter_code
_entity_poly.pdbx_strand_id
1 'polypeptide(L)'
;HGGVAGVEADTETRKFVIDFAGGQLSDMPSDAELEPVVSAQNGEIVEAILSRVDGRNEWRLVLELRAEADAIVEIKAVLSGYDRNLTETWVYQWINA
;
A
#
# COMPACT_ATOMS: atom_id res chain seq x y z
N HIS A 1 -0.83 -9.95 14.89
CA HIS A 1 0.57 -10.26 15.27
C HIS A 1 1.34 -10.59 14.00
N GLY A 2 2.41 -9.85 13.71
CA GLY A 2 3.14 -10.03 12.45
C GLY A 2 4.21 -8.96 12.24
N GLY A 3 5.00 -8.67 13.27
CA GLY A 3 6.31 -8.06 13.11
C GLY A 3 7.32 -9.15 13.39
N VAL A 4 8.12 -9.52 12.40
CA VAL A 4 9.25 -10.41 12.63
C VAL A 4 10.23 -9.67 13.55
N ALA A 5 10.34 -10.14 14.79
CA ALA A 5 11.40 -9.71 15.69
C ALA A 5 12.70 -10.37 15.22
N GLY A 6 13.69 -9.58 14.82
CA GLY A 6 15.06 -10.08 14.64
C GLY A 6 15.81 -9.66 13.38
N VAL A 7 15.29 -8.75 12.56
CA VAL A 7 16.12 -8.04 11.57
C VAL A 7 16.26 -6.61 12.09
N GLU A 8 17.49 -6.11 12.16
CA GLU A 8 17.75 -4.68 12.37
C GLU A 8 16.81 -3.92 11.44
N ALA A 9 15.87 -3.15 11.98
CA ALA A 9 14.94 -2.44 11.13
C ALA A 9 15.79 -1.58 10.21
N ASP A 10 15.71 -1.81 8.90
CA ASP A 10 16.28 -0.91 7.91
C ASP A 10 15.58 0.43 8.14
N THR A 11 16.18 1.29 8.98
CA THR A 11 15.58 2.57 9.39
C THR A 11 15.45 3.54 8.22
N GLU A 12 15.99 3.16 7.07
CA GLU A 12 15.98 3.90 5.81
C GLU A 12 14.62 3.83 5.07
N THR A 13 13.72 2.94 5.47
CA THR A 13 12.40 2.83 4.85
C THR A 13 11.28 3.08 5.85
N ARG A 14 10.14 3.53 5.35
CA ARG A 14 8.93 3.72 6.14
C ARG A 14 7.77 2.97 5.49
N LYS A 15 7.07 2.20 6.33
CA LYS A 15 6.02 1.27 5.94
C LYS A 15 4.62 1.90 6.04
N PHE A 16 3.79 1.64 5.04
CA PHE A 16 2.35 1.87 5.10
C PHE A 16 1.57 0.58 4.98
N VAL A 17 0.45 0.54 5.68
CA VAL A 17 -0.55 -0.51 5.55
C VAL A 17 -1.88 0.17 5.25
N ILE A 18 -2.42 -0.10 4.06
CA ILE A 18 -3.63 0.54 3.54
C ILE A 18 -4.66 -0.57 3.30
N ASP A 19 -5.77 -0.52 4.04
CA ASP A 19 -6.88 -1.46 3.91
C ASP A 19 -7.98 -0.85 3.04
N PHE A 20 -8.20 -1.42 1.86
CA PHE A 20 -9.31 -1.09 0.98
C PHE A 20 -10.48 -2.02 1.25
N ALA A 21 -11.66 -1.46 1.49
CA ALA A 21 -12.87 -2.18 1.87
C ALA A 21 -14.10 -1.61 1.15
N GLY A 22 -15.14 -2.44 0.99
CA GLY A 22 -16.43 -2.00 0.49
C GLY A 22 -16.58 -2.06 -1.02
N GLY A 23 -17.76 -1.66 -1.50
CA GLY A 23 -18.12 -1.72 -2.92
C GLY A 23 -17.97 -3.14 -3.48
N GLN A 24 -17.45 -3.23 -4.71
CA GLN A 24 -17.26 -4.50 -5.39
C GLN A 24 -16.14 -5.34 -4.78
N LEU A 25 -15.16 -4.73 -4.10
CA LEU A 25 -13.99 -5.44 -3.55
C LEU A 25 -14.36 -6.46 -2.48
N SER A 26 -15.39 -6.17 -1.67
CA SER A 26 -15.80 -7.02 -0.56
C SER A 26 -16.20 -8.43 -0.99
N ASP A 27 -16.77 -8.55 -2.19
CA ASP A 27 -17.31 -9.80 -2.73
C ASP A 27 -16.34 -10.50 -3.69
N MET A 28 -15.15 -9.90 -3.92
CA MET A 28 -14.14 -10.49 -4.80
C MET A 28 -13.46 -11.70 -4.16
N PRO A 29 -13.25 -12.79 -4.93
CA PRO A 29 -12.54 -13.97 -4.44
C PRO A 29 -11.06 -13.67 -4.21
N SER A 30 -10.37 -14.53 -3.45
CA SER A 30 -8.95 -14.33 -3.11
C SER A 30 -8.00 -14.34 -4.31
N ASP A 31 -8.42 -14.93 -5.42
CA ASP A 31 -7.71 -15.01 -6.69
C ASP A 31 -8.17 -13.96 -7.72
N ALA A 32 -8.95 -12.95 -7.30
CA ALA A 32 -9.32 -11.84 -8.17
C ALA A 32 -8.09 -11.13 -8.75
N GLU A 33 -8.14 -10.81 -10.03
CA GLU A 33 -7.09 -10.10 -10.75
C GLU A 33 -7.12 -8.61 -10.39
N LEU A 34 -6.48 -8.29 -9.27
CA LEU A 34 -6.33 -6.93 -8.75
C LEU A 34 -4.86 -6.52 -8.78
N GLU A 35 -4.62 -5.27 -9.18
CA GLU A 35 -3.31 -4.65 -9.18
C GLU A 35 -3.33 -3.35 -8.37
N PRO A 36 -2.32 -3.11 -7.51
CA PRO A 36 -2.13 -1.80 -6.90
C PRO A 36 -1.43 -0.87 -7.90
N VAL A 37 -2.07 0.24 -8.27
CA VAL A 37 -1.44 1.32 -9.03
C VAL A 37 -0.96 2.37 -8.03
N VAL A 38 0.36 2.48 -7.88
CA VAL A 38 1.01 3.28 -6.83
C VAL A 38 2.01 4.24 -7.43
N SER A 39 2.05 5.46 -6.91
CA SER A 39 3.05 6.46 -7.27
C SER A 39 3.54 7.21 -6.04
N ALA A 40 4.82 7.58 -6.02
CA ALA A 40 5.41 8.44 -5.01
C ALA A 40 6.13 9.63 -5.66
N GLN A 41 6.00 10.81 -5.05
CA GLN A 41 6.80 11.99 -5.37
C GLN A 41 7.82 12.22 -4.25
N ASN A 42 9.07 12.53 -4.61
CA ASN A 42 10.20 12.71 -3.68
C ASN A 42 10.49 11.51 -2.76
N GLY A 43 10.05 10.32 -3.16
CA GLY A 43 10.33 9.06 -2.50
C GLY A 43 10.38 7.92 -3.51
N GLU A 44 11.02 6.83 -3.14
CA GLU A 44 11.14 5.60 -3.91
C GLU A 44 10.26 4.52 -3.27
N ILE A 45 9.43 3.85 -4.08
CA ILE A 45 8.68 2.68 -3.64
C ILE A 45 9.62 1.48 -3.73
N VAL A 46 10.02 0.95 -2.57
CA VAL A 46 10.91 -0.21 -2.44
C VAL A 46 10.12 -1.51 -2.55
N GLU A 47 8.93 -1.55 -1.96
CA GLU A 47 8.05 -2.71 -1.99
C GLU A 47 6.58 -2.28 -2.09
N ALA A 48 5.80 -3.06 -2.85
CA ALA A 48 4.35 -2.96 -2.91
C ALA A 48 3.72 -4.36 -2.97
N ILE A 49 3.05 -4.78 -1.89
CA ILE A 49 2.42 -6.09 -1.78
C ILE A 49 0.92 -5.91 -1.57
N LEU A 50 0.12 -6.49 -2.45
CA LEU A 50 -1.34 -6.58 -2.30
C LEU A 50 -1.72 -8.00 -1.84
N SER A 51 -2.56 -8.10 -0.82
CA SER A 51 -3.07 -9.37 -0.33
C SER A 51 -4.49 -9.23 0.20
N ARG A 52 -5.31 -10.28 0.07
CA ARG A 52 -6.61 -10.34 0.74
C ARG A 52 -6.40 -10.59 2.23
N VAL A 53 -7.17 -9.91 3.08
CA VAL A 53 -7.09 -10.11 4.53
C VAL A 53 -8.03 -11.25 4.92
N ASP A 54 -7.47 -12.36 5.39
CA ASP A 54 -8.26 -13.54 5.79
C ASP A 54 -9.29 -13.20 6.87
N GLY A 55 -10.51 -13.73 6.67
CA GLY A 55 -11.63 -13.49 7.57
C GLY A 55 -12.22 -12.07 7.52
N ARG A 56 -11.74 -11.21 6.61
CA ARG A 56 -12.26 -9.86 6.37
C ARG A 56 -12.58 -9.67 4.89
N ASN A 57 -13.49 -8.75 4.60
CA ASN A 57 -13.86 -8.37 3.23
C ASN A 57 -13.02 -7.18 2.77
N GLU A 58 -11.70 -7.31 2.90
CA GLU A 58 -10.73 -6.23 2.74
C GLU A 58 -9.50 -6.72 1.97
N TRP A 59 -8.94 -5.81 1.19
CA TRP A 59 -7.66 -5.98 0.51
C TRP A 59 -6.63 -5.04 1.12
N ARG A 60 -5.48 -5.59 1.50
CA ARG A 60 -4.40 -4.87 2.15
C ARG A 60 -3.26 -4.64 1.17
N LEU A 61 -2.95 -3.37 0.94
CA LEU A 61 -1.74 -2.92 0.30
C LEU A 61 -0.71 -2.57 1.38
N VAL A 62 0.44 -3.25 1.35
CA VAL A 62 1.62 -2.90 2.13
C VAL A 62 2.60 -2.20 1.21
N LEU A 63 3.03 -1.00 1.59
CA LEU A 63 4.07 -0.25 0.89
C LEU A 63 5.28 -0.07 1.80
N GLU A 64 6.48 -0.19 1.24
CA GLU A 64 7.72 0.29 1.86
C GLU A 64 8.32 1.37 0.97
N LEU A 65 8.59 2.55 1.53
CA LEU A 65 9.19 3.66 0.79
C LEU A 65 10.45 4.16 1.46
N ARG A 66 11.41 4.55 0.63
CA ARG A 66 12.63 5.28 1.01
C ARG A 66 12.52 6.73 0.54
N ALA A 67 13.10 7.65 1.30
CA ALA A 67 13.20 9.06 0.90
C ALA A 67 14.44 9.69 1.51
N GLU A 68 14.92 10.77 0.91
CA GLU A 68 16.00 11.59 1.46
C GLU A 68 15.54 12.29 2.76
N ALA A 69 16.48 12.68 3.61
CA ALA A 69 16.19 13.50 4.79
C ALA A 69 15.50 14.82 4.39
N ASP A 70 14.54 15.26 5.20
CA ASP A 70 13.71 16.46 5.00
C ASP A 70 12.82 16.45 3.73
N ALA A 71 12.78 15.36 2.97
CA ALA A 71 11.92 15.25 1.80
C ALA A 71 10.43 15.28 2.18
N ILE A 72 9.66 16.09 1.45
CA ILE A 72 8.19 16.05 1.49
C ILE A 72 7.72 15.02 0.47
N VAL A 73 7.25 13.88 0.96
CA VAL A 73 6.84 12.74 0.13
C VAL A 73 5.33 12.76 -0.02
N GLU A 74 4.84 12.73 -1.27
CA GLU A 74 3.42 12.52 -1.59
C GLU A 74 3.24 11.14 -2.21
N ILE A 75 2.21 10.40 -1.79
CA ILE A 75 1.93 9.04 -2.23
C ILE A 75 0.49 8.97 -2.69
N LYS A 76 0.27 8.26 -3.79
CA LYS A 76 -1.05 7.91 -4.29
C LYS A 76 -1.14 6.40 -4.49
N ALA A 77 -2.26 5.82 -4.10
CA ALA A 77 -2.55 4.41 -4.32
C ALA A 77 -4.02 4.22 -4.71
N VAL A 78 -4.27 3.34 -5.67
CA VAL A 78 -5.60 2.89 -6.08
C VAL A 78 -5.52 1.39 -6.40
N LEU A 79 -6.59 0.63 -6.12
CA LEU A 79 -6.69 -0.73 -6.63
C LEU A 79 -7.43 -0.71 -7.97
N SER A 80 -6.82 -1.33 -8.97
CA SER A 80 -7.36 -1.47 -10.31
C SER A 80 -7.51 -2.94 -10.68
N GLY A 81 -8.37 -3.20 -11.65
CA GLY A 81 -8.63 -4.54 -12.18
C GLY A 81 -9.74 -4.47 -13.20
N TYR A 82 -9.76 -5.40 -14.15
CA TYR A 82 -10.74 -5.42 -15.25
C TYR A 82 -10.81 -4.08 -16.01
N ASP A 83 -9.64 -3.53 -16.35
CA ASP A 83 -9.46 -2.28 -17.10
C ASP A 83 -10.07 -1.02 -16.45
N ARG A 84 -10.24 -1.01 -15.12
CA ARG A 84 -10.75 0.15 -14.38
C ARG A 84 -10.20 0.26 -12.97
N ASN A 85 -10.35 1.45 -12.40
CA ASN A 85 -10.14 1.67 -10.97
C ASN A 85 -11.36 1.14 -10.19
N LEU A 86 -11.10 0.41 -9.12
CA LEU A 86 -12.10 -0.23 -8.27
C LEU A 86 -12.25 0.45 -6.91
N THR A 87 -11.32 1.33 -6.55
CA THR A 87 -11.35 2.13 -5.33
C THR A 87 -11.30 3.62 -5.63
N GLU A 88 -11.55 4.42 -4.60
CA GLU A 88 -11.04 5.79 -4.56
C GLU A 88 -9.51 5.81 -4.57
N THR A 89 -8.93 6.97 -4.90
CA THR A 89 -7.49 7.21 -4.78
C THR A 89 -7.17 7.57 -3.34
N TRP A 90 -6.41 6.70 -2.66
CA TRP A 90 -5.80 7.03 -1.38
C TRP A 90 -4.62 7.98 -1.62
N VAL A 91 -4.59 9.11 -0.91
CA VAL A 91 -3.51 10.11 -0.99
C VAL A 91 -2.99 10.40 0.41
N TYR A 92 -1.68 10.40 0.57
CA TYR A 92 -1.03 10.72 1.84
C TYR A 92 0.27 11.48 1.62
N GLN A 93 0.61 12.36 2.56
CA GLN A 93 1.86 13.12 2.54
C GLN A 93 2.57 12.99 3.88
N TRP A 94 3.88 12.79 3.86
CA TRP A 94 4.73 12.91 5.05
C TRP A 94 5.95 13.80 4.82
N ILE A 95 6.64 14.10 5.92
CA ILE A 95 8.03 14.58 5.90
C ILE A 95 8.94 13.48 6.46
N ASN A 96 10.08 13.24 5.80
CA ASN A 96 11.12 12.35 6.31
C ASN A 96 12.08 13.12 7.23
N ALA A 97 11.57 13.52 8.40
CA ALA A 97 12.29 14.26 9.42
C ALA A 97 13.21 13.38 10.26
#